data_AF-A0A1R4EFD9-F1
#
_entry.id   AF-A0A1R4EFD9-F1
#
_cell.length_a   1.000
_cell.length_b   1.000
_cell.length_c   1.000
_cell.angle_alpha   90.00
_cell.angle_beta   90.00
_cell.angle_gamma   90.00
#
_symmetry.space_group_name_H-M   'P 1'
#
loop_
_entity.id
_entity.type
_entity.pdbx_description
1 polymer ?
#
loop_
_entity_poly.entity_id
_entity_poly.type
_entity_poly.pdbx_seq_one_letter_code
_entity_poly.pdbx_strand_id
1 'polypeptide(L)' 'MNTILYIYEKSTGKLKYQDAGDVTYILKDIPEDCDFTLTPYPFDGVGYRWNGLEWVEVETE' A
#
# COMPACT_ATOMS: atom_id res chain seq x y z
N MET A 1 9.63 -17.52 -0.87
CA MET A 1 10.34 -16.24 -0.77
C MET A 1 9.44 -15.33 0.02
N ASN A 2 9.93 -14.65 1.06
CA ASN A 2 9.07 -13.78 1.86
C ASN A 2 9.06 -12.38 1.21
N THR A 3 7.90 -11.91 0.80
CA THR A 3 7.72 -10.60 0.15
C THR A 3 6.81 -9.75 1.03
N ILE A 4 7.14 -8.46 1.17
CA ILE A 4 6.30 -7.48 1.84
C ILE A 4 5.57 -6.68 0.77
N LEU A 5 4.24 -6.66 0.84
CA LEU A 5 3.39 -5.79 0.02
C LEU A 5 2.83 -4.67 0.89
N TYR A 6 2.73 -3.47 0.30
CA TYR A 6 2.07 -2.31 0.88
C TYR A 6 0.71 -2.16 0.22
N ILE A 7 -0.37 -2.39 0.97
CA ILE A 7 -1.74 -2.40 0.46
C ILE A 7 -2.36 -1.03 0.71
N TYR A 8 -2.91 -0.42 -0.34
CA TYR A 8 -3.52 0.90 -0.29
C TYR A 8 -4.91 0.90 -0.94
N GLU A 9 -5.73 1.87 -0.56
CA GLU A 9 -7.06 2.06 -1.15
C GLU A 9 -6.95 2.64 -2.56
N LYS A 10 -7.59 2.03 -3.56
CA LYS A 10 -7.54 2.50 -4.96
C LYS A 10 -8.09 3.92 -5.12
N SER A 11 -9.14 4.25 -4.39
CA SER A 11 -9.85 5.53 -4.55
C SER A 11 -9.10 6.72 -3.95
N THR A 12 -8.32 6.51 -2.89
CA THR A 12 -7.65 7.59 -2.15
C THR A 12 -6.13 7.52 -2.21
N GLY A 13 -5.56 6.36 -2.56
CA GLY A 13 -4.14 6.07 -2.46
C GLY A 13 -3.66 5.85 -1.02
N LYS A 14 -4.54 5.88 -0.02
CA LYS A 14 -4.15 5.80 1.39
C LYS A 14 -3.68 4.39 1.75
N LEU A 15 -2.53 4.28 2.42
CA LEU A 15 -2.05 3.03 2.98
C LEU A 15 -3.08 2.46 3.97
N LYS A 16 -3.53 1.21 3.76
CA LYS A 16 -4.40 0.49 4.71
C LYS A 16 -3.59 -0.40 5.65
N TYR A 17 -2.72 -1.27 5.10
CA TYR A 17 -1.89 -2.18 5.88
C TYR A 17 -0.69 -2.70 5.06
N GLN A 18 0.21 -3.40 5.74
CA GLN A 18 1.32 -4.14 5.14
C GLN A 18 1.09 -5.63 5.37
N ASP A 19 1.42 -6.46 4.39
CA ASP A 19 1.32 -7.91 4.50
C ASP A 19 2.62 -8.57 4.04
N ALA A 20 3.04 -9.61 4.76
CA ALA A 20 4.30 -10.30 4.54
C ALA A 20 4.07 -11.80 4.47
N GLY A 21 4.49 -12.42 3.37
CA GLY A 21 4.27 -13.84 3.15
C GLY A 21 4.51 -14.29 1.72
N ASP A 22 3.89 -15.41 1.36
CA ASP A 22 3.86 -15.87 -0.03
C ASP A 22 2.92 -14.99 -0.85
N VAL A 23 3.46 -14.42 -1.93
CA VAL A 23 2.73 -13.51 -2.83
C VAL A 23 1.43 -14.13 -3.32
N THR A 24 1.37 -15.43 -3.58
CA THR A 24 0.18 -16.11 -4.08
C THR A 24 -0.98 -16.07 -3.08
N TYR A 25 -0.68 -16.12 -1.78
CA TYR A 25 -1.69 -16.03 -0.74
C TYR A 25 -2.08 -14.58 -0.50
N ILE A 26 -1.10 -13.68 -0.37
CA ILE A 26 -1.39 -12.25 -0.14
C ILE A 26 -2.30 -11.72 -1.25
N LEU A 27 -1.97 -11.97 -2.52
CA LEU A 27 -2.76 -11.48 -3.66
C LEU A 27 -4.21 -11.99 -3.68
N LYS A 28 -4.50 -13.16 -3.11
CA LYS A 28 -5.86 -13.70 -3.02
C LYS A 28 -6.70 -12.99 -1.97
N ASP A 29 -6.05 -12.46 -0.94
CA ASP A 29 -6.70 -11.83 0.21
C ASP A 29 -6.79 -10.31 0.08
N ILE A 30 -6.24 -9.71 -0.99
CA ILE A 30 -6.37 -8.27 -1.27
C ILE A 30 -7.82 -7.96 -1.65
N PRO A 31 -8.51 -7.07 -0.91
CA PRO A 31 -9.85 -6.61 -1.25
C PRO A 31 -9.92 -5.93 -2.63
N GLU A 32 -11.06 -6.02 -3.31
CA GLU A 32 -11.25 -5.44 -4.65
C GLU A 32 -11.05 -3.90 -4.69
N ASP A 33 -11.38 -3.21 -3.60
CA ASP A 33 -11.20 -1.75 -3.43
C ASP A 33 -9.75 -1.36 -3.15
N CYS A 34 -8.85 -2.33 -3.02
CA CYS A 34 -7.45 -2.12 -2.69
C CYS A 34 -6.54 -2.52 -3.87
N ASP A 35 -5.35 -1.93 -3.86
CA ASP A 35 -4.24 -2.24 -4.76
C ASP A 35 -2.95 -2.32 -3.93
N PHE A 36 -1.84 -2.71 -4.53
CA PHE A 36 -0.59 -2.94 -3.82
C PHE A 36 0.62 -2.36 -4.53
N THR A 37 1.65 -2.09 -3.75
CA THR A 37 2.97 -1.73 -4.25
C THR A 37 4.04 -2.48 -3.46
N LEU A 38 5.19 -2.69 -4.10
CA LEU A 38 6.41 -3.19 -3.44
C LEU A 38 7.25 -2.03 -2.88
N THR A 39 6.91 -0.79 -3.23
CA THR A 39 7.66 0.39 -2.80
C THR A 39 7.25 0.75 -1.36
N PRO A 40 8.18 0.74 -0.40
CA PRO A 40 7.90 1.17 0.96
C PRO A 40 7.48 2.62 1.00
N TYR A 41 6.49 2.92 1.84
CA TYR A 41 6.14 4.30 2.16
C TYR A 41 7.30 4.98 2.93
N PRO A 42 7.59 6.25 2.64
CA PRO A 42 8.86 6.88 3.06
C PRO A 42 9.01 7.14 4.56
N PHE A 43 7.95 7.13 5.37
CA PHE A 43 8.00 7.40 6.83
C PHE A 43 6.85 6.77 7.61
N ASP A 44 7.05 6.47 8.90
CA ASP A 44 6.14 5.79 9.85
C ASP A 44 4.83 6.53 10.20
N GLY A 45 4.17 7.22 9.27
CA GLY A 45 3.00 8.02 9.60
C GLY A 45 2.18 8.58 8.45
N VAL A 46 0.98 9.02 8.85
CA VAL A 46 -0.05 9.72 8.07
C VAL A 46 0.56 10.90 7.32
N GLY A 47 0.18 11.08 6.07
CA GLY A 47 0.70 12.17 5.23
C GLY A 47 1.20 11.74 3.86
N TYR A 48 1.09 10.46 3.48
CA TYR A 48 1.40 10.00 2.13
C TYR A 48 0.25 9.19 1.51
N ARG A 49 0.09 9.29 0.20
CA ARG A 49 -0.77 8.42 -0.61
C ARG A 49 -0.02 7.88 -1.82
N TRP A 50 -0.32 6.67 -2.26
CA TRP A 50 0.19 6.11 -3.49
C TRP A 50 -0.67 6.58 -4.67
N ASN A 51 -0.04 7.12 -5.71
CA ASN A 51 -0.75 7.59 -6.91
C ASN A 51 -0.70 6.60 -8.09
N GLY A 52 -0.13 5.41 -7.88
CA GLY A 52 0.13 4.40 -8.92
C GLY A 52 1.58 4.37 -9.40
N LEU A 53 2.36 5.43 -9.15
CA LEU A 53 3.76 5.57 -9.58
C LEU A 53 4.71 5.78 -8.40
N GLU A 54 4.31 6.63 -7.45
CA GLU A 54 5.11 7.00 -6.28
C GLU A 54 4.23 7.36 -5.07
N TRP A 55 4.87 7.44 -3.90
CA TRP A 55 4.26 7.99 -2.70
C TRP A 55 4.31 9.52 -2.78
N VAL A 56 3.16 10.18 -2.70
CA VAL A 56 3.06 11.65 -2.68
C VAL A 56 2.62 12.13 -1.32
N GLU A 57 3.26 13.22 -0.86
CA GLU A 57 2.83 13.92 0.35
C GLU A 57 1.42 14.46 0.18
N VAL A 58 0.62 14.33 1.22
CA VAL A 58 -0.69 14.95 1.35
C VAL A 58 -0.66 15.79 2.61
N GLU A 59 -0.87 17.09 2.44
CA GLU A 59 -1.08 18.02 3.55
C GLU A 59 -2.27 17.51 4.36
N THR A 60 -2.02 17.10 5.60
CA THR A 60 -3.10 16.85 6.56
C THR A 60 -3.63 18.22 6.99
N GLU A 61 -4.83 18.56 6.53
CA GLU A 61 -5.60 19.75 6.97
C GLU A 61 -5.78 19.80 8.49
#